data_AF-A0A835GRF9-F1
#
_entry.id   AF-A0A835GRF9-F1
#
_cell.length_a   1.000
_cell.length_b   1.000
_cell.length_c   1.000
_cell.angle_alpha   90.00
_cell.angle_beta   90.00
_cell.angle_gamma   90.00
#
_symmetry.space_group_name_H-M   'P 1'
#
loop_
_entity.id
_entity.type
_entity.pdbx_description
1 polymer ?
#
loop_
_entity_poly.entity_id
_entity_poly.type
_entity_poly.pdbx_seq_one_letter_code
_entity_poly.pdbx_strand_id
1 'polypeptide(L)'
;MGRKSQSKQNPKKNAGKENNKFIQQKRKELAVLVDKVLRLTRVFQASTNVIKSWEHHLEIDALIKEILNLEGPQPKSGQGRHSNIEKFNKWLSENEVHLDGIEIAEFEGYEFGLKATKEFKEGSLLLTVPTKLMMTEKNAKESELGSFIEIDPLLQNMPNITLALFLLLEKNDPKSFWKPYIDILPDKYPTILYFTLEELAELKPSPVFDSALKLYRSIARQYAYFYNTIHLMDLPVLKKLQEIFTFDSYR
;
A
#
# COMPACT_ATOMS: atom_id res chain seq x y z
N MET A 1 29.19 -54.43 28.12
CA MET A 1 27.83 -54.15 27.60
C MET A 1 27.63 -52.65 27.49
N GLY A 2 27.51 -52.12 26.27
CA GLY A 2 27.53 -50.69 25.98
C GLY A 2 26.26 -49.97 26.41
N ARG A 3 26.43 -48.81 27.07
CA ARG A 3 25.33 -47.88 27.38
C ARG A 3 24.92 -47.16 26.09
N LYS A 4 23.68 -47.36 25.67
CA LYS A 4 23.01 -46.64 24.58
C LYS A 4 22.90 -45.15 24.93
N SER A 5 23.43 -44.29 24.06
CA SER A 5 23.12 -42.86 24.03
C SER A 5 21.77 -42.68 23.34
N GLN A 6 20.73 -42.31 24.08
CA GLN A 6 19.48 -41.80 23.50
C GLN A 6 19.64 -40.28 23.31
N SER A 7 19.73 -39.87 22.05
CA SER A 7 19.71 -38.47 21.64
C SER A 7 18.38 -37.83 22.05
N LYS A 8 18.41 -36.88 23.00
CA LYS A 8 17.28 -35.99 23.26
C LYS A 8 17.05 -35.13 22.02
N GLN A 9 16.01 -35.44 21.24
CA GLN A 9 15.52 -34.55 20.18
C GLN A 9 15.00 -33.26 20.83
N ASN A 10 15.54 -32.14 20.37
CA ASN A 10 15.34 -30.82 20.96
C ASN A 10 14.07 -30.18 20.35
N PRO A 11 12.96 -29.99 21.11
CA PRO A 11 11.67 -29.55 20.56
C PRO A 11 11.71 -28.17 19.88
N LYS A 12 12.62 -27.28 20.30
CA LYS A 12 12.83 -25.96 19.67
C LYS A 12 13.32 -26.03 18.21
N LYS A 13 14.03 -27.10 17.81
CA LYS A 13 14.49 -27.28 16.42
C LYS A 13 13.37 -27.75 15.48
N ASN A 14 12.33 -28.40 16.00
CA ASN A 14 11.20 -28.87 15.18
C ASN A 14 10.18 -27.75 14.93
N ALA A 15 9.87 -26.93 15.95
CA ALA A 15 8.96 -25.79 15.80
C ALA A 15 9.45 -24.75 14.77
N GLY A 16 10.76 -24.45 14.74
CA GLY A 16 11.34 -23.56 13.72
C GLY A 16 11.33 -24.13 12.30
N LYS A 17 11.41 -25.46 12.16
CA LYS A 17 11.32 -26.14 10.85
C LYS A 17 9.88 -26.20 10.33
N GLU A 18 8.92 -26.40 11.22
CA GLU A 18 7.49 -26.39 10.86
C GLU A 18 7.03 -24.98 10.48
N ASN A 19 7.45 -23.95 11.21
CA ASN A 19 7.14 -22.56 10.87
C ASN A 19 7.75 -22.16 9.50
N ASN A 20 8.99 -22.55 9.23
CA ASN A 20 9.61 -22.30 7.92
C ASN A 20 8.89 -23.04 6.77
N LYS A 21 8.43 -24.27 7.00
CA LYS A 21 7.63 -25.00 6.00
C LYS A 21 6.28 -24.33 5.75
N PHE A 22 5.61 -23.85 6.80
CA PHE A 22 4.34 -23.14 6.68
C PHE A 22 4.49 -21.84 5.90
N ILE A 23 5.51 -21.03 6.19
CA ILE A 23 5.80 -19.79 5.46
C ILE A 23 6.10 -20.08 3.99
N GLN A 24 6.88 -21.12 3.69
CA GLN A 24 7.16 -21.53 2.31
C GLN A 24 5.92 -22.01 1.58
N GLN A 25 5.03 -22.75 2.25
CA GLN A 25 3.77 -23.20 1.66
C GLN A 25 2.86 -22.01 1.33
N LYS A 26 2.68 -21.08 2.28
CA LYS A 26 1.92 -19.85 2.09
C LYS A 26 2.45 -19.02 0.91
N ARG A 27 3.79 -18.86 0.81
CA ARG A 27 4.41 -18.15 -0.32
C ARG A 27 4.15 -18.82 -1.68
N LYS A 28 4.21 -20.16 -1.74
CA LYS A 28 3.90 -20.89 -2.98
C LYS A 28 2.45 -20.73 -3.38
N GLU A 29 1.54 -20.79 -2.42
CA GLU A 29 0.11 -20.61 -2.66
C GLU A 29 -0.21 -19.19 -3.15
N LEU A 30 0.36 -18.18 -2.49
CA LEU A 30 0.26 -16.78 -2.92
C LEU A 30 0.79 -16.59 -4.35
N ALA A 31 1.98 -17.14 -4.66
CA ALA A 31 2.54 -17.05 -6.01
C ALA A 31 1.61 -17.64 -7.08
N VAL A 32 0.92 -18.75 -6.78
CA VAL A 32 -0.07 -19.36 -7.70
C VAL A 32 -1.28 -18.44 -7.90
N LEU A 33 -1.82 -17.86 -6.83
CA LEU A 33 -2.98 -16.96 -6.92
C LEU A 33 -2.62 -15.66 -7.66
N VAL A 34 -1.46 -15.08 -7.34
CA VAL A 34 -0.94 -13.88 -7.99
C VAL A 34 -0.75 -14.10 -9.49
N ASP A 35 -0.18 -15.25 -9.88
CA ASP A 35 -0.02 -15.57 -11.29
C ASP A 35 -1.38 -15.77 -12.01
N LYS A 36 -2.39 -16.34 -11.34
CA LYS A 36 -3.76 -16.38 -11.89
C LYS A 36 -4.33 -14.98 -12.10
N VAL A 37 -4.18 -14.07 -11.14
CA VAL A 37 -4.60 -12.66 -11.27
C VAL A 37 -3.89 -11.99 -12.43
N LEU A 38 -2.57 -12.17 -12.55
CA LEU A 38 -1.78 -11.59 -13.64
C LEU A 38 -2.24 -12.10 -15.01
N ARG A 39 -2.55 -13.39 -15.13
CA ARG A 39 -3.08 -13.99 -16.38
C ARG A 39 -4.46 -13.42 -16.71
N LEU A 40 -5.41 -13.43 -15.78
CA LEU A 40 -6.77 -12.91 -16.00
C LEU A 40 -6.76 -11.43 -16.40
N THR A 41 -5.95 -10.61 -15.71
CA THR A 41 -5.89 -9.17 -15.97
C THR A 41 -5.18 -8.80 -17.29
N ARG A 42 -4.37 -9.70 -17.86
CA ARG A 42 -3.72 -9.52 -19.18
C ARG A 42 -4.65 -9.88 -20.35
N VAL A 43 -5.40 -10.96 -20.24
CA VAL A 43 -6.24 -11.50 -21.34
C VAL A 43 -7.33 -10.50 -21.78
N PHE A 44 -7.84 -9.68 -20.86
CA PHE A 44 -9.09 -8.94 -21.10
C PHE A 44 -8.93 -7.43 -21.37
N GLN A 45 -7.79 -6.98 -21.90
CA GLN A 45 -7.55 -5.55 -22.17
C GLN A 45 -8.59 -4.89 -23.12
N ALA A 46 -9.38 -5.67 -23.89
CA ALA A 46 -10.25 -5.18 -24.96
C ALA A 46 -11.73 -5.61 -24.88
N SER A 47 -12.24 -6.04 -23.72
CA SER A 47 -13.70 -6.32 -23.58
C SER A 47 -14.51 -5.03 -23.71
N THR A 48 -15.27 -4.87 -24.79
CA THR A 48 -16.26 -3.78 -24.97
C THR A 48 -17.61 -4.07 -24.30
N ASN A 49 -17.78 -5.28 -23.75
CA ASN A 49 -19.03 -5.71 -23.13
C ASN A 49 -18.96 -5.58 -21.60
N VAL A 50 -19.79 -4.71 -21.04
CA VAL A 50 -19.87 -4.42 -19.60
C VAL A 50 -20.28 -5.63 -18.77
N ILE A 51 -21.13 -6.52 -19.29
CA ILE A 51 -21.56 -7.74 -18.58
C ILE A 51 -20.36 -8.66 -18.37
N LYS A 52 -19.58 -8.89 -19.44
CA LYS A 52 -18.34 -9.68 -19.36
C LYS A 52 -17.30 -9.01 -18.46
N SER A 53 -17.17 -7.67 -18.52
CA SER A 53 -16.30 -6.93 -17.61
C SER A 53 -16.67 -7.12 -16.15
N TRP A 54 -17.98 -7.22 -15.84
CA TRP A 54 -18.47 -7.49 -14.48
C TRP A 54 -18.18 -8.93 -14.04
N GLU A 55 -18.45 -9.92 -14.89
CA GLU A 55 -18.13 -11.34 -14.60
C GLU A 55 -16.63 -11.51 -14.30
N HIS A 56 -15.77 -10.90 -15.12
CA HIS A 56 -14.32 -10.93 -14.87
C HIS A 56 -13.91 -10.21 -13.58
N HIS A 57 -14.60 -9.12 -13.23
CA HIS A 57 -14.33 -8.44 -11.97
C HIS A 57 -14.65 -9.34 -10.78
N LEU A 58 -15.76 -10.09 -10.82
CA LEU A 58 -16.10 -11.06 -9.77
C LEU A 58 -15.02 -12.15 -9.62
N GLU A 59 -14.48 -12.65 -10.74
CA GLU A 59 -13.37 -13.62 -10.70
C GLU A 59 -12.09 -13.04 -10.09
N ILE A 60 -11.74 -11.80 -10.46
CA ILE A 60 -10.56 -11.12 -9.91
C ILE A 60 -10.77 -10.84 -8.42
N ASP A 61 -11.93 -10.32 -8.02
CA ASP A 61 -12.26 -10.01 -6.62
C ASP A 61 -12.23 -11.27 -5.74
N ALA A 62 -12.72 -12.41 -6.24
CA ALA A 62 -12.62 -13.68 -5.52
C ALA A 62 -11.16 -14.08 -5.25
N LEU A 63 -10.29 -13.98 -6.26
CA LEU A 63 -8.85 -14.27 -6.10
C LEU A 63 -8.17 -13.28 -5.16
N ILE A 64 -8.50 -11.99 -5.24
CA ILE A 64 -7.95 -10.97 -4.34
C ILE A 64 -8.40 -11.23 -2.89
N LYS A 65 -9.64 -11.65 -2.65
CA LYS A 65 -10.11 -12.04 -1.31
C LYS A 65 -9.35 -13.24 -0.77
N GLU A 66 -9.07 -14.25 -1.59
CA GLU A 66 -8.21 -15.38 -1.20
C GLU A 66 -6.78 -14.92 -0.85
N ILE A 67 -6.19 -14.04 -1.68
CA ILE A 67 -4.88 -13.44 -1.44
C ILE A 67 -4.87 -12.68 -0.11
N LEU A 68 -5.84 -11.81 0.14
CA LEU A 68 -5.95 -11.04 1.38
C LEU A 68 -6.07 -11.94 2.62
N ASN A 69 -6.87 -13.01 2.53
CA ASN A 69 -7.00 -13.99 3.61
C ASN A 69 -5.67 -14.71 3.90
N LEU A 70 -4.90 -15.03 2.86
CA LEU A 70 -3.59 -15.63 3.02
C LEU A 70 -2.57 -14.65 3.58
N GLU A 71 -2.47 -13.44 3.02
CA GLU A 71 -1.55 -12.37 3.45
C GLU A 71 -1.74 -12.06 4.94
N GLY A 72 -3.00 -12.01 5.39
CA GLY A 72 -3.39 -11.75 6.76
C GLY A 72 -3.55 -10.26 7.04
N PRO A 73 -4.03 -9.88 8.24
CA PRO A 73 -4.24 -8.50 8.59
C PRO A 73 -2.91 -7.73 8.61
N GLN A 74 -2.89 -6.56 7.99
CA GLN A 74 -1.75 -5.66 8.11
C GLN A 74 -1.57 -5.21 9.56
N PRO A 75 -0.32 -5.07 10.02
CA PRO A 75 -0.06 -4.45 11.32
C PRO A 75 -0.60 -3.02 11.26
N LYS A 76 -1.66 -2.76 12.04
CA LYS A 76 -2.19 -1.40 12.19
C LYS A 76 -1.07 -0.51 12.72
N SER A 77 -0.83 0.61 12.04
CA SER A 77 0.15 1.60 12.47
C SER A 77 -0.25 2.16 13.83
N GLY A 78 0.43 1.68 14.88
CA GLY A 78 0.51 2.29 16.21
C GLY A 78 -0.77 2.93 16.77
N GLN A 79 -0.56 4.05 17.47
CA GLN A 79 -1.63 4.87 18.04
C GLN A 79 -2.40 5.58 16.89
N GLY A 80 -3.72 5.75 17.02
CA GLY A 80 -4.56 6.30 15.95
C GLY A 80 -4.20 7.73 15.55
N ARG A 81 -4.60 8.16 14.34
CA ARG A 81 -4.25 9.46 13.71
C ARG A 81 -4.28 10.65 14.67
N HIS A 82 -5.31 10.74 15.50
CA HIS A 82 -5.49 11.80 16.51
C HIS A 82 -4.27 11.96 17.45
N SER A 83 -3.72 10.85 17.92
CA SER A 83 -2.55 10.85 18.81
C SER A 83 -1.23 11.24 18.14
N ASN A 84 -1.20 11.33 16.81
CA ASN A 84 -0.01 11.73 16.06
C ASN A 84 -0.09 13.19 15.57
N ILE A 85 -1.22 13.88 15.72
CA ILE A 85 -1.39 15.28 15.30
C ILE A 85 -0.38 16.21 15.99
N GLU A 86 -0.14 16.04 17.29
CA GLU A 86 0.84 16.87 18.00
C GLU A 86 2.27 16.67 17.48
N LYS A 87 2.65 15.41 17.16
CA LYS A 87 3.95 15.09 16.56
C LYS A 87 4.08 15.70 15.17
N PHE A 88 3.00 15.65 14.38
CA PHE A 88 2.96 16.27 13.06
C PHE A 88 3.10 17.79 13.14
N ASN A 89 2.35 18.47 14.01
CA ASN A 89 2.47 19.92 14.21
C ASN A 89 3.88 20.33 14.66
N LYS A 90 4.48 19.55 15.57
CA LYS A 90 5.87 19.75 15.98
C LYS A 90 6.83 19.64 14.79
N TRP A 91 6.71 18.57 13.99
CA TRP A 91 7.53 18.36 12.80
C TRP A 91 7.37 19.49 11.77
N LEU A 92 6.16 20.01 11.56
CA LEU A 92 5.92 21.18 10.72
C LEU A 92 6.67 22.41 11.25
N SER A 93 6.58 22.68 12.56
CA SER A 93 7.26 23.83 13.18
C SER A 93 8.79 23.75 13.10
N GLU A 94 9.36 22.56 13.32
CA GLU A 94 10.81 22.30 13.22
C GLU A 94 11.32 22.45 11.79
N ASN A 95 10.44 22.31 10.79
CA ASN A 95 10.77 22.41 9.38
C ASN A 95 10.34 23.72 8.73
N GLU A 96 10.07 24.75 9.53
CA GLU A 96 9.80 26.12 9.07
C GLU A 96 8.53 26.22 8.21
N VAL A 97 7.53 25.39 8.51
CA VAL A 97 6.18 25.54 7.91
C VAL A 97 5.49 26.70 8.58
N HIS A 98 5.07 27.67 7.78
CA HIS A 98 4.32 28.82 8.26
C HIS A 98 2.83 28.54 8.17
N LEU A 99 2.18 28.43 9.33
CA LEU A 99 0.74 28.36 9.51
C LEU A 99 0.29 29.69 10.11
N ASP A 100 -0.46 30.49 9.37
CA ASP A 100 -0.98 31.76 9.90
C ASP A 100 -2.48 31.69 10.10
N GLY A 101 -2.92 31.67 11.37
CA GLY A 101 -4.34 31.69 11.72
C GLY A 101 -5.13 30.46 11.27
N ILE A 102 -4.47 29.31 11.13
CA ILE A 102 -5.09 28.03 10.78
C ILE A 102 -4.62 26.94 11.73
N GLU A 103 -5.49 25.97 12.00
CA GLU A 103 -5.18 24.78 12.79
C GLU A 103 -5.80 23.53 12.18
N ILE A 104 -5.25 22.36 12.52
CA ILE A 104 -5.84 21.08 12.14
C ILE A 104 -7.00 20.79 13.09
N ALA A 105 -8.18 20.52 12.54
CA ALA A 105 -9.37 20.19 13.31
C ALA A 105 -10.13 19.03 12.65
N GLU A 106 -10.96 18.36 13.42
CA GLU A 106 -11.86 17.32 12.92
C GLU A 106 -13.22 17.92 12.56
N PHE A 107 -13.76 17.48 11.44
CA PHE A 107 -15.05 17.89 10.90
C PHE A 107 -15.92 16.66 10.71
N GLU A 108 -17.15 16.74 11.21
CA GLU A 108 -18.13 15.67 11.05
C GLU A 108 -18.35 15.37 9.56
N GLY A 109 -18.15 14.10 9.18
CA GLY A 109 -18.28 13.63 7.79
C GLY A 109 -17.06 13.84 6.89
N TYR A 110 -16.04 14.60 7.31
CA TYR A 110 -14.85 14.89 6.50
C TYR A 110 -13.53 14.50 7.18
N GLU A 111 -13.57 14.02 8.43
CA GLU A 111 -12.40 13.74 9.27
C GLU A 111 -11.53 14.99 9.49
N PHE A 112 -10.19 14.88 9.41
CA PHE A 112 -9.29 16.00 9.62
C PHE A 112 -9.28 16.97 8.43
N GLY A 113 -9.34 18.26 8.74
CA GLY A 113 -9.17 19.37 7.81
C GLY A 113 -8.49 20.57 8.47
N LEU A 114 -8.47 21.70 7.76
CA LEU A 114 -7.94 22.97 8.27
C LEU A 114 -9.08 23.89 8.70
N LYS A 115 -9.00 24.42 9.92
CA LYS A 115 -9.94 25.39 10.49
C LYS A 115 -9.26 26.74 10.64
N ALA A 116 -9.91 27.79 10.15
CA ALA A 116 -9.48 29.16 10.40
C ALA A 116 -9.69 29.52 11.88
N THR A 117 -8.69 30.17 12.48
CA THR A 117 -8.75 30.72 13.85
C THR A 117 -8.85 32.24 13.86
N LYS A 118 -8.84 32.87 12.67
CA LYS A 118 -9.08 34.29 12.45
C LYS A 118 -9.75 34.52 11.09
N GLU A 119 -10.22 35.74 10.84
CA GLU A 119 -10.73 36.14 9.54
C GLU A 119 -9.60 36.36 8.53
N PHE A 120 -9.85 35.97 7.27
CA PHE A 120 -8.93 36.19 6.16
C PHE A 120 -9.60 36.99 5.05
N LYS A 121 -8.82 37.85 4.40
CA LYS A 121 -9.23 38.46 3.13
C LYS A 121 -8.86 37.53 1.99
N GLU A 122 -9.61 37.58 0.91
CA GLU A 122 -9.26 36.90 -0.34
C GLU A 122 -7.84 37.29 -0.77
N GLY A 123 -7.04 36.29 -1.19
CA GLY A 123 -5.63 36.47 -1.54
C GLY A 123 -4.63 36.44 -0.38
N SER A 124 -5.09 36.21 0.87
CA SER A 124 -4.17 36.04 2.02
C SER A 124 -3.34 34.77 1.90
N LEU A 125 -2.05 34.85 2.23
CA LEU A 125 -1.18 33.67 2.33
C LEU A 125 -1.43 32.95 3.66
N LEU A 126 -2.03 31.75 3.60
CA LEU A 126 -2.41 30.98 4.79
C LEU A 126 -1.33 29.98 5.24
N LEU A 127 -0.66 29.37 4.26
CA LEU A 127 0.24 28.24 4.46
C LEU A 127 1.39 28.31 3.46
N THR A 128 2.62 28.08 3.95
CA THR A 128 3.80 27.83 3.10
C THR A 128 4.45 26.53 3.53
N VAL A 129 4.64 25.58 2.60
CA VAL A 129 5.29 24.30 2.84
C VAL A 129 6.62 24.24 2.09
N PRO A 130 7.77 24.16 2.78
CA PRO A 130 9.07 23.98 2.12
C PRO A 130 9.15 22.67 1.34
N THR A 131 9.76 22.69 0.16
CA THR A 131 9.89 21.52 -0.73
C THR A 131 10.56 20.32 -0.06
N LYS A 132 11.44 20.54 0.93
CA LYS A 132 12.10 19.46 1.70
C LYS A 132 11.11 18.51 2.40
N LEU A 133 9.89 18.97 2.69
CA LEU A 133 8.84 18.17 3.33
C LEU A 133 7.99 17.37 2.34
N MET A 134 8.08 17.68 1.05
CA MET A 134 7.35 16.96 0.02
C MET A 134 7.99 15.58 -0.21
N MET A 135 7.15 14.56 -0.41
CA MET A 135 7.60 13.28 -0.93
C MET A 135 7.53 13.33 -2.46
N THR A 136 8.68 13.29 -3.12
CA THR A 136 8.78 13.48 -4.58
C THR A 136 9.44 12.29 -5.27
N GLU A 137 9.29 12.20 -6.59
CA GLU A 137 10.00 11.21 -7.41
C GLU A 137 11.51 11.31 -7.28
N LYS A 138 12.04 12.52 -7.08
CA LYS A 138 13.46 12.74 -6.84
C LYS A 138 13.90 12.01 -5.57
N ASN A 139 13.13 12.14 -4.49
CA ASN A 139 13.42 11.43 -3.24
C ASN A 139 13.37 9.90 -3.44
N ALA A 140 12.40 9.39 -4.19
CA ALA A 140 12.31 7.96 -4.50
C ALA A 140 13.55 7.46 -5.27
N LYS A 141 14.03 8.21 -6.26
CA LYS A 141 15.23 7.88 -7.04
C LYS A 141 16.53 7.94 -6.21
N GLU A 142 16.61 8.87 -5.28
CA GLU A 142 17.76 9.03 -4.36
C GLU A 142 17.73 8.05 -3.17
N SER A 143 16.61 7.36 -2.96
CA SER A 143 16.44 6.35 -1.91
C SER A 143 16.95 4.97 -2.33
N GLU A 144 16.86 3.99 -1.44
CA GLU A 144 17.17 2.58 -1.76
C GLU A 144 16.31 1.99 -2.89
N LEU A 145 15.13 2.58 -3.15
CA LEU A 145 14.25 2.21 -4.27
C LEU A 145 14.85 2.58 -5.63
N GLY A 146 15.81 3.52 -5.69
CA GLY A 146 16.47 4.00 -6.92
C GLY A 146 16.98 2.86 -7.81
N SER A 147 17.68 1.90 -7.21
CA SER A 147 18.21 0.73 -7.93
C SER A 147 17.13 -0.13 -8.60
N PHE A 148 15.94 -0.20 -8.02
CA PHE A 148 14.82 -0.91 -8.61
C PHE A 148 14.12 -0.08 -9.69
N ILE A 149 13.98 1.23 -9.47
CA ILE A 149 13.44 2.18 -10.46
C ILE A 149 14.28 2.16 -11.74
N GLU A 150 15.61 2.07 -11.65
CA GLU A 150 16.50 2.06 -12.80
C GLU A 150 16.34 0.83 -13.71
N ILE A 151 15.88 -0.29 -13.18
CA ILE A 151 15.78 -1.55 -13.95
C ILE A 151 14.35 -1.93 -14.32
N ASP A 152 13.34 -1.42 -13.61
CA ASP A 152 11.94 -1.77 -13.84
C ASP A 152 11.26 -0.77 -14.81
N PRO A 153 10.81 -1.20 -16.00
CA PRO A 153 10.22 -0.29 -16.98
C PRO A 153 8.92 0.38 -16.52
N LEU A 154 8.13 -0.25 -15.62
CA LEU A 154 6.91 0.40 -15.13
C LEU A 154 7.27 1.55 -14.19
N LEU A 155 8.24 1.36 -13.29
CA LEU A 155 8.68 2.43 -12.38
C LEU A 155 9.33 3.61 -13.12
N GLN A 156 10.05 3.35 -14.21
CA GLN A 156 10.61 4.42 -15.06
C GLN A 156 9.54 5.29 -15.73
N ASN A 157 8.40 4.69 -16.10
CA ASN A 157 7.36 5.34 -16.91
C ASN A 157 6.12 5.75 -16.09
N MET A 158 5.98 5.29 -14.85
CA MET A 158 4.82 5.52 -13.99
C MET A 158 5.22 6.12 -12.63
N PRO A 159 5.49 7.43 -12.57
CA PRO A 159 5.80 8.18 -11.35
C PRO A 159 4.88 7.92 -10.15
N ASN A 160 3.58 7.77 -10.40
CA ASN A 160 2.57 7.51 -9.38
C ASN A 160 2.80 6.17 -8.66
N ILE A 161 3.23 5.14 -9.39
CA ILE A 161 3.56 3.84 -8.81
C ILE A 161 4.87 3.94 -8.01
N THR A 162 5.86 4.65 -8.55
CA THR A 162 7.13 4.91 -7.86
C THR A 162 6.89 5.60 -6.51
N LEU A 163 6.02 6.61 -6.48
CA LEU A 163 5.63 7.28 -5.23
C LEU A 163 4.88 6.35 -4.28
N ALA A 164 4.00 5.48 -4.77
CA ALA A 164 3.27 4.52 -3.93
C ALA A 164 4.22 3.51 -3.24
N LEU A 165 5.18 2.95 -3.98
CA LEU A 165 6.19 2.06 -3.41
C LEU A 165 7.15 2.78 -2.45
N PHE A 166 7.53 4.02 -2.79
CA PHE A 166 8.34 4.86 -1.91
C PHE A 166 7.63 5.16 -0.59
N LEU A 167 6.34 5.54 -0.65
CA LEU A 167 5.50 5.74 0.53
C LEU A 167 5.40 4.46 1.37
N LEU A 168 5.25 3.29 0.75
CA LEU A 168 5.19 2.02 1.46
C LEU A 168 6.49 1.71 2.22
N LEU A 169 7.65 1.98 1.61
CA LEU A 169 8.95 1.81 2.27
C LEU A 169 9.10 2.76 3.46
N GLU A 170 8.86 4.06 3.25
CA GLU A 170 8.96 5.08 4.30
C GLU A 170 7.96 4.85 5.45
N LYS A 171 6.76 4.35 5.14
CA LYS A 171 5.75 3.97 6.15
C LYS A 171 6.27 2.91 7.11
N ASN A 172 7.07 1.98 6.60
CA ASN A 172 7.64 0.85 7.34
C ASN A 172 9.06 1.10 7.86
N ASP A 173 9.63 2.29 7.65
CA ASP A 173 10.87 2.71 8.29
C ASP A 173 10.58 3.56 9.55
N PRO A 174 10.87 3.06 10.76
CA PRO A 174 10.71 3.83 12.00
C PRO A 174 11.57 5.10 12.06
N LYS A 175 12.60 5.20 11.22
CA LYS A 175 13.52 6.35 11.13
C LYS A 175 13.19 7.28 9.97
N SER A 176 12.08 7.04 9.26
CA SER A 176 11.66 7.89 8.14
C SER A 176 11.53 9.35 8.57
N PHE A 177 12.11 10.24 7.77
CA PHE A 177 11.95 11.69 7.94
C PHE A 177 10.48 12.11 7.83
N TRP A 178 9.70 11.44 6.97
CA TRP A 178 8.28 11.71 6.74
C TRP A 178 7.36 10.95 7.70
N LYS A 179 7.90 10.23 8.69
CA LYS A 179 7.09 9.45 9.63
C LYS A 179 5.95 10.25 10.28
N PRO A 180 6.15 11.50 10.76
CA PRO A 180 5.06 12.30 11.32
C PRO A 180 3.95 12.63 10.32
N TYR A 181 4.28 12.79 9.04
CA TYR A 181 3.30 12.98 7.97
C TYR A 181 2.55 11.68 7.65
N ILE A 182 3.27 10.57 7.53
CA ILE A 182 2.69 9.27 7.18
C ILE A 182 1.74 8.78 8.29
N ASP A 183 2.09 9.00 9.56
CA ASP A 183 1.32 8.54 10.73
C ASP A 183 -0.02 9.28 10.93
N ILE A 184 -0.28 10.36 10.19
CA ILE A 184 -1.56 11.07 10.18
C ILE A 184 -2.37 10.83 8.91
N LEU A 185 -1.86 10.05 7.94
CA LEU A 185 -2.62 9.69 6.75
C LEU A 185 -3.82 8.80 7.10
N PRO A 186 -4.93 8.88 6.34
CA PRO A 186 -6.04 7.95 6.48
C PRO A 186 -5.60 6.50 6.29
N ASP A 187 -6.14 5.59 7.11
CA ASP A 187 -5.96 4.15 6.95
C ASP A 187 -6.86 3.55 5.85
N LYS A 188 -7.90 4.28 5.46
CA LYS A 188 -8.86 3.89 4.43
C LYS A 188 -9.27 5.12 3.63
N TYR A 189 -9.65 4.89 2.38
CA TYR A 189 -10.08 5.92 1.46
C TYR A 189 -11.44 5.55 0.84
N PRO A 190 -12.28 6.53 0.49
CA PRO A 190 -13.54 6.29 -0.21
C PRO A 190 -13.30 6.08 -1.72
N THR A 191 -12.30 5.28 -2.09
CA THR A 191 -11.99 4.94 -3.50
C THR A 191 -12.60 3.60 -3.86
N ILE A 192 -12.76 3.34 -5.16
CA ILE A 192 -13.41 2.12 -5.69
C ILE A 192 -12.77 0.80 -5.24
N LEU A 193 -11.53 0.82 -4.73
CA LEU A 193 -10.82 -0.36 -4.24
C LEU A 193 -11.30 -0.81 -2.85
N TYR A 194 -12.00 0.07 -2.15
CA TYR A 194 -12.58 -0.18 -0.83
C TYR A 194 -14.09 -0.46 -0.89
N PHE A 195 -14.70 -0.33 -2.07
CA PHE A 195 -16.13 -0.58 -2.24
C PHE A 195 -16.42 -2.08 -2.14
N THR A 196 -17.58 -2.42 -1.57
CA THR A 196 -18.12 -3.77 -1.67
C THR A 196 -18.65 -4.03 -3.10
N LEU A 197 -18.93 -5.30 -3.41
CA LEU A 197 -19.52 -5.65 -4.70
C LEU A 197 -20.92 -5.03 -4.87
N GLU A 198 -21.65 -4.87 -3.77
CA GLU A 198 -22.96 -4.21 -3.75
C GLU A 198 -22.81 -2.71 -4.04
N GLU A 199 -21.93 -2.01 -3.33
CA GLU A 199 -21.65 -0.58 -3.57
C GLU A 199 -21.17 -0.31 -4.99
N LEU A 200 -20.33 -1.20 -5.54
CA LEU A 200 -19.86 -1.09 -6.91
C LEU A 200 -20.98 -1.38 -7.93
N ALA A 201 -21.92 -2.26 -7.60
CA ALA A 201 -23.07 -2.57 -8.45
C ALA A 201 -24.06 -1.39 -8.54
N GLU A 202 -24.16 -0.54 -7.51
CA GLU A 202 -24.98 0.69 -7.51
C GLU A 202 -24.52 1.70 -8.58
N LEU A 203 -23.29 1.58 -9.08
CA LEU A 203 -22.84 2.41 -10.20
C LEU A 203 -23.52 2.03 -11.53
N LYS A 204 -24.23 0.90 -11.63
CA LYS A 204 -24.93 0.50 -12.87
C LYS A 204 -26.17 1.36 -13.10
N PRO A 205 -26.49 1.72 -14.35
CA PRO A 205 -25.78 1.44 -15.60
C PRO A 205 -24.81 2.57 -16.01
N SER A 206 -24.35 3.40 -15.06
CA SER A 206 -23.57 4.60 -15.38
C SER A 206 -22.26 4.26 -16.11
N PRO A 207 -21.73 5.18 -16.95
CA PRO A 207 -20.45 4.99 -17.62
C PRO A 207 -19.26 4.90 -16.63
N VAL A 208 -19.44 5.38 -15.39
CA VAL A 208 -18.42 5.32 -14.33
C VAL A 208 -18.17 3.87 -13.90
N PHE A 209 -19.17 3.00 -13.98
CA PHE A 209 -19.04 1.59 -13.61
C PHE A 209 -17.91 0.90 -14.41
N ASP A 210 -17.91 1.01 -15.74
CA ASP A 210 -16.86 0.40 -16.58
C ASP A 210 -15.46 0.97 -16.27
N SER A 211 -15.39 2.26 -15.96
CA SER A 211 -14.14 2.92 -15.56
C SER A 211 -13.65 2.43 -14.20
N ALA A 212 -14.54 2.20 -13.23
CA ALA A 212 -14.21 1.60 -11.93
C ALA A 212 -13.69 0.16 -12.09
N LEU A 213 -14.32 -0.66 -12.93
CA LEU A 213 -13.85 -2.03 -13.22
C LEU A 213 -12.47 -2.04 -13.90
N LYS A 214 -12.23 -1.10 -14.83
CA LYS A 214 -10.92 -0.91 -15.49
C LYS A 214 -9.85 -0.51 -14.48
N LEU A 215 -10.15 0.42 -13.57
CA LEU A 215 -9.22 0.88 -12.54
C LEU A 215 -8.85 -0.27 -11.59
N TYR A 216 -9.85 -0.98 -11.04
CA TYR A 216 -9.62 -2.12 -10.14
C TYR A 216 -8.72 -3.17 -10.80
N ARG A 217 -9.04 -3.56 -12.04
CA ARG A 217 -8.26 -4.51 -12.82
C ARG A 217 -6.83 -4.03 -13.10
N SER A 218 -6.64 -2.74 -13.37
CA SER A 218 -5.29 -2.18 -13.58
C SER A 218 -4.45 -2.30 -12.31
N ILE A 219 -5.04 -2.01 -11.15
CA ILE A 219 -4.34 -2.05 -9.86
C ILE A 219 -4.05 -3.51 -9.45
N ALA A 220 -5.01 -4.41 -9.60
CA ALA A 220 -4.79 -5.85 -9.39
C ALA A 220 -3.66 -6.41 -10.29
N ARG A 221 -3.58 -5.94 -11.55
CA ARG A 221 -2.50 -6.31 -12.47
C ARG A 221 -1.15 -5.77 -12.01
N GLN A 222 -1.10 -4.50 -11.59
CA GLN A 222 0.13 -3.87 -11.11
C GLN A 222 0.63 -4.56 -9.84
N TYR A 223 -0.26 -4.81 -8.87
CA TYR A 223 0.07 -5.61 -7.68
C TYR A 223 0.68 -6.96 -8.07
N ALA A 224 0.01 -7.71 -8.96
CA ALA A 224 0.46 -9.04 -9.31
C ALA A 224 1.80 -9.03 -10.07
N TYR A 225 2.03 -8.02 -10.91
CA TYR A 225 3.31 -7.78 -11.55
C TYR A 225 4.41 -7.52 -10.53
N PHE A 226 4.23 -6.54 -9.64
CA PHE A 226 5.25 -6.17 -8.66
C PHE A 226 5.50 -7.28 -7.66
N TYR A 227 4.47 -7.99 -7.21
CA TYR A 227 4.63 -9.14 -6.32
C TYR A 227 5.59 -10.16 -6.94
N ASN A 228 5.38 -10.54 -8.20
CA ASN A 228 6.27 -11.47 -8.90
C ASN A 228 7.68 -10.89 -9.07
N THR A 229 7.81 -9.64 -9.51
CA THR A 229 9.12 -8.98 -9.70
C THR A 229 9.92 -8.93 -8.39
N ILE A 230 9.27 -8.54 -7.28
CA ILE A 230 9.85 -8.46 -5.93
C ILE A 230 10.36 -9.84 -5.45
N HIS A 231 9.68 -10.92 -5.81
CA HIS A 231 10.04 -12.28 -5.39
C HIS A 231 11.03 -12.99 -6.33
N LEU A 232 11.23 -12.49 -7.56
CA LEU A 232 12.12 -13.09 -8.56
C LEU A 232 13.50 -12.44 -8.61
N MET A 233 13.60 -11.14 -8.33
CA MET A 233 14.86 -10.39 -8.40
C MET A 233 15.59 -10.38 -7.05
N ASP A 234 16.93 -10.36 -7.08
CA ASP A 234 17.78 -10.28 -5.88
C ASP A 234 18.36 -8.87 -5.72
N LEU A 235 17.53 -7.95 -5.22
CA LEU A 235 17.97 -6.60 -4.80
C LEU A 235 17.73 -6.42 -3.29
N PRO A 236 18.60 -5.68 -2.57
CA PRO A 236 18.42 -5.43 -1.14
C PRO A 236 17.07 -4.80 -0.77
N VAL A 237 16.61 -3.79 -1.52
CA VAL A 237 15.31 -3.13 -1.28
C VAL A 237 14.13 -4.07 -1.46
N LEU A 238 14.23 -5.03 -2.41
CA LEU A 238 13.16 -5.99 -2.67
C LEU A 238 13.00 -6.97 -1.51
N LYS A 239 14.07 -7.29 -0.77
CA LYS A 239 13.98 -8.14 0.43
C LYS A 239 13.13 -7.48 1.51
N LYS A 240 13.20 -6.16 1.67
CA LYS A 240 12.31 -5.41 2.56
C LYS A 240 10.88 -5.43 2.03
N LEU A 241 10.69 -5.17 0.73
CA LEU A 241 9.38 -5.20 0.09
C LEU A 241 8.70 -6.58 0.20
N GLN A 242 9.44 -7.69 0.15
CA GLN A 242 8.87 -9.03 0.35
C GLN A 242 8.14 -9.21 1.70
N GLU A 243 8.50 -8.44 2.72
CA GLU A 243 7.88 -8.52 4.05
C GLU A 243 6.65 -7.63 4.19
N ILE A 244 6.58 -6.52 3.44
CA ILE A 244 5.57 -5.46 3.61
C ILE A 244 4.62 -5.32 2.41
N PHE A 245 4.97 -5.85 1.24
CA PHE A 245 4.19 -5.72 0.02
C PHE A 245 3.06 -6.74 -0.05
N THR A 246 1.86 -6.26 0.28
CA THR A 246 0.59 -7.00 0.23
C THR A 246 -0.44 -6.25 -0.61
N PHE A 247 -1.53 -6.91 -1.02
CA PHE A 247 -2.58 -6.22 -1.78
C PHE A 247 -3.19 -5.07 -0.96
N ASP A 248 -3.40 -5.28 0.35
CA ASP A 248 -3.92 -4.25 1.25
C ASP A 248 -2.98 -3.04 1.39
N SER A 249 -1.67 -3.26 1.36
CA SER A 249 -0.68 -2.18 1.41
C SER A 249 -0.52 -1.41 0.10
N TYR A 250 -0.95 -2.00 -1.02
CA TYR A 250 -0.78 -1.44 -2.37
C TYR A 250 -2.03 -0.72 -2.90
N ARG A 251 -3.22 -1.11 -2.41
CA ARG A 251 -4.51 -0.52 -2.82
C ARG A 251 -4.74 0.88 -2.26
#